data_AF-W4AN29-F1
#
_entry.id   AF-W4AN29-F1
#
_cell.length_a   1.000
_cell.length_b   1.000
_cell.length_c   1.000
_cell.angle_alpha   90.00
_cell.angle_beta   90.00
_cell.angle_gamma   90.00
#
_symmetry.space_group_name_H-M   'P 1'
#
loop_
_entity.id
_entity.type
_entity.pdbx_description
1 polymer ?
#
loop_
_entity_poly.entity_id
_entity_poly.type
_entity_poly.pdbx_seq_one_letter_code
_entity_poly.pdbx_strand_id
1 'polypeptide(L)' 'MRKGIIDRFEGSFAVVEIEGSTEDIPKELLPNDCSVGDVLTISDNKITVDKTETLKRKEEI' A
#
# COMPACT_ATOMS: atom_id res chain seq x y z
N MET A 1 4.28 -7.12 -11.56
CA MET A 1 3.88 -6.86 -10.17
C MET A 1 4.76 -5.76 -9.63
N ARG A 2 4.15 -4.67 -9.15
CA ARG A 2 4.86 -3.55 -8.52
C ARG A 2 4.48 -3.52 -7.05
N LYS A 3 5.42 -3.12 -6.19
CA LYS A 3 5.14 -2.88 -4.78
C LYS A 3 5.19 -1.38 -4.51
N GLY A 4 4.27 -0.90 -3.70
CA GLY A 4 4.26 0.47 -3.23
C GLY A 4 4.01 0.55 -1.75
N ILE A 5 4.40 1.65 -1.12
CA ILE A 5 4.14 1.92 0.30
C ILE A 5 3.20 3.11 0.38
N ILE A 6 2.13 3.00 1.17
CA ILE A 6 1.26 4.15 1.43
C ILE A 6 2.05 5.16 2.26
N ASP A 7 2.43 6.29 1.67
CA ASP A 7 3.14 7.37 2.36
C ASP A 7 2.17 8.22 3.19
N ARG A 8 1.01 8.57 2.63
CA ARG A 8 -0.04 9.35 3.30
C ARG A 8 -1.39 9.25 2.60
N PHE A 9 -2.45 9.67 3.29
CA PHE A 9 -3.78 9.88 2.70
C PHE A 9 -4.06 11.36 2.54
N GLU A 10 -4.53 11.77 1.36
CA GLU A 10 -4.92 13.14 1.04
C GLU A 10 -6.35 13.14 0.46
N GLY A 11 -7.32 13.58 1.28
CA GLY A 11 -8.73 13.59 0.89
C GLY A 11 -9.24 12.20 0.47
N SER A 12 -9.57 12.08 -0.82
CA SER A 12 -10.08 10.86 -1.45
C SER A 12 -8.99 9.99 -2.10
N PHE A 13 -7.72 10.38 -2.01
CA PHE A 13 -6.58 9.66 -2.58
C PHE A 13 -5.60 9.21 -1.49
N ALA A 14 -4.82 8.18 -1.81
CA ALA A 14 -3.63 7.79 -1.07
C ALA A 14 -2.41 8.05 -1.94
N VAL A 15 -1.41 8.69 -1.37
CA VAL A 15 -0.12 8.87 -2.00
C VAL A 15 0.70 7.63 -1.72
N VAL A 16 1.12 6.93 -2.77
CA VAL A 16 1.83 5.65 -2.68
C VAL A 16 3.19 5.79 -3.34
N GLU A 17 4.26 5.52 -2.59
CA GLU A 17 5.61 5.48 -3.13
C GLU A 17 5.87 4.14 -3.81
N ILE A 18 6.10 4.14 -5.12
CA ILE A 18 6.38 2.97 -5.96
C ILE A 18 7.71 3.23 -6.68
N GLU A 19 8.71 2.40 -6.40
CA GLU A 19 10.04 2.49 -7.04
C GLU A 19 10.69 3.90 -6.94
N GLY A 20 10.48 4.60 -5.82
CA GLY A 20 11.01 5.94 -5.56
C GLY A 20 10.23 7.09 -6.20
N SER A 21 9.07 6.81 -6.81
CA SER A 21 8.13 7.82 -7.31
C SER A 21 6.82 7.76 -6.55
N THR A 22 6.18 8.89 -6.30
CA THR A 22 4.87 8.95 -5.65
C THR A 22 3.75 8.96 -6.68
N GLU A 23 2.80 8.03 -6.55
CA GLU A 23 1.59 7.96 -7.36
C GLU A 23 0.34 8.15 -6.49
N ASP A 24 -0.64 8.90 -7.01
CA ASP A 24 -1.92 9.13 -6.32
C ASP A 24 -2.91 8.02 -6.69
N ILE A 25 -3.28 7.20 -5.72
CA ILE A 25 -4.24 6.09 -5.89
C ILE A 25 -5.56 6.46 -5.23
N PRO A 26 -6.70 6.43 -5.94
CA PRO A 26 -8.02 6.60 -5.33
C PRO A 26 -8.26 5.62 -4.18
N LYS A 27 -8.74 6.11 -3.04
CA LYS A 27 -8.99 5.28 -1.84
C LYS A 27 -10.03 4.18 -2.10
N GLU A 28 -10.92 4.38 -3.05
CA GLU A 28 -11.90 3.37 -3.50
C GLU A 28 -11.26 2.14 -4.16
N LEU A 29 -10.07 2.29 -4.74
CA LEU A 29 -9.32 1.19 -5.34
C LEU A 29 -8.45 0.45 -4.32
N LEU A 30 -8.28 1.03 -3.13
CA LEU A 30 -7.47 0.46 -2.07
C LEU A 30 -8.28 -0.55 -1.25
N PRO A 31 -7.60 -1.55 -0.66
CA PRO A 31 -8.22 -2.43 0.30
C PRO A 31 -8.74 -1.65 1.53
N ASN A 32 -9.93 -1.99 2.02
CA ASN A 32 -10.55 -1.33 3.19
C ASN A 32 -9.70 -1.35 4.48
N ASP A 33 -8.72 -2.24 4.56
CA ASP A 33 -7.88 -2.45 5.75
C ASP A 33 -6.44 -1.93 5.56
N CYS A 34 -6.24 -0.96 4.66
CA CYS A 34 -4.94 -0.35 4.43
C CYS A 34 -4.74 0.90 5.29
N SER A 35 -3.51 1.10 5.77
CA SER A 35 -3.07 2.24 6.57
C SER A 35 -1.78 2.84 6.02
N VAL A 36 -1.46 4.05 6.47
CA VAL A 36 -0.15 4.66 6.18
C VAL A 36 0.97 3.73 6.65
N GLY A 37 1.96 3.49 5.80
CA GLY A 37 3.07 2.56 6.01
C GLY A 37 2.81 1.14 5.52
N ASP A 38 1.59 0.79 5.10
CA ASP A 38 1.32 -0.54 4.54
C ASP A 38 1.94 -0.70 3.15
N VAL A 39 2.45 -1.90 2.90
CA VAL A 39 2.95 -2.32 1.59
C VAL A 39 1.78 -2.83 0.75
N LEU A 40 1.57 -2.17 -0.39
CA LEU A 40 0.64 -2.58 -1.43
C LEU A 40 1.37 -3.41 -2.48
N THR A 41 0.79 -4.54 -2.84
CA THR A 41 1.12 -5.27 -4.05
C THR A 41 0.12 -4.89 -5.14
N ILE A 42 0.62 -4.24 -6.18
CA ILE A 42 -0.15 -3.74 -7.33
C ILE A 42 0.12 -4.69 -8.51
N SER A 43 -0.92 -5.38 -8.94
CA SER A 43 -0.95 -6.18 -10.16
C SER A 43 -1.97 -5.58 -11.12
N ASP A 44 -1.83 -5.86 -12.42
CA ASP A 44 -2.63 -5.27 -13.50
C ASP A 44 -4.15 -5.21 -13.25
N ASN A 45 -4.69 -6.11 -12.43
CA ASN A 45 -6.12 -6.19 -12.17
C ASN A 45 -6.50 -6.11 -10.68
N LYS A 46 -5.54 -5.91 -9.77
CA LYS A 46 -5.81 -5.96 -8.32
C LYS A 46 -4.74 -5.27 -7.48
N ILE A 47 -5.19 -4.51 -6.48
CA ILE A 47 -4.37 -3.97 -5.40
C ILE A 47 -4.68 -4.77 -4.13
N THR A 48 -3.63 -5.28 -3.48
CA THR A 48 -3.75 -6.01 -2.21
C THR A 48 -2.73 -5.50 -1.21
N VAL A 49 -3.12 -5.33 0.06
CA VAL A 49 -2.16 -5.08 1.14
C VAL A 49 -1.43 -6.39 1.44
N ASP A 50 -0.10 -6.36 1.39
CA ASP A 50 0.73 -7.48 1.81
C ASP A 50 0.84 -7.51 3.34
N LYS A 51 -0.21 -8.02 4.00
CA LYS A 51 -0.25 -8.20 5.46
C LYS A 51 0.79 -9.21 5.96
N THR A 52 1.33 -10.04 5.07
CA THR A 52 2.34 -11.06 5.36
C THR A 52 3.69 -10.44 5.70
N GLU A 53 4.11 -9.35 5.05
CA GLU A 53 5.28 -8.56 5.47
C GLU A 53 5.02 -7.76 6.76
N THR A 54 3.77 -7.29 6.96
CA THR A 54 3.37 -6.61 8.20
C THR A 54 3.42 -7.53 9.43
N LEU A 55 3.08 -8.82 9.28
CA LEU A 55 3.14 -9.81 10.35
C LEU A 55 4.56 -10.37 10.60
N LYS A 56 5.37 -10.57 9.55
CA LYS A 56 6.76 -11.06 9.71
C LYS A 56 7.65 -10.12 10.54
N ARG A 57 7.38 -8.81 10.54
CA ARG A 57 8.06 -7.85 11.43
C ARG A 57 7.63 -7.89 12.89
N LYS A 58 6.52 -8.56 13.23
CA LYS A 58 6.07 -8.72 14.63
C LYS A 58 6.60 -10.01 15.28
N GLU A 59 7.10 -10.96 14.51
CA GLU A 59 7.60 -12.25 15.03
C GLU A 59 9.12 -12.30 15.20
N GLU A 60 9.84 -11.22 14.92
CA GLU A 60 11.29 -11.09 15.21
C GLU A 60 11.55 -10.41 16.58
N ILE A 61 10.69 -10.68 17.56
CA ILE A 61 10.85 -10.24 18.97
C ILE A 61 10.64 -11.45 19.90
#